data_AF-A0A7M3XV91-F1
#
_entry.id   AF-A0A7M3XV91-F1
#
_cell.length_a   1.000
_cell.length_b   1.000
_cell.length_c   1.000
_cell.angle_alpha   90.00
_cell.angle_beta   90.00
_cell.angle_gamma   90.00
#
_symmetry.space_group_name_H-M   'P 1'
#
loop_
_entity.id
_entity.type
_entity.pdbx_description
1 polymer ?
#
loop_
_entity_poly.entity_id
_entity_poly.type
_entity_poly.pdbx_seq_one_letter_code
_entity_poly.pdbx_strand_id
1 'polypeptide(L)'
;MALLEQWRSKRSWFLGGLFAFTGGALGLGALFPAMLPPAAQGTLAAPHENWEFPLRAKIMRTLDISPGIHFRELQRQLDAANGTLRHHLDVLISEKSVTTMSVNGRTCYYAGAPAQVEILEGMGITDDARAASMLPVGLSELQRAVVSRLTRNEIPHSQAALARELGRSRSAVHSAVGVLRTRGIVCEGELRLANHLRELRTSRIEYNWLDLRLELA
;
A
#
# COMPACT_ATOMS: atom_id res chain seq x y z
N MET A 1 19.37 23.33 -8.35
CA MET A 1 18.00 22.99 -8.81
C MET A 1 18.13 22.05 -10.00
N ALA A 2 18.16 20.73 -9.78
CA ALA A 2 18.50 19.76 -10.83
C ALA A 2 17.99 18.32 -10.54
N LEU A 3 16.86 18.17 -9.83
CA LEU A 3 16.32 16.84 -9.47
C LEU A 3 14.86 16.61 -9.87
N LEU A 4 14.24 17.54 -10.62
CA LEU A 4 12.84 17.41 -11.09
C LEU A 4 12.70 16.96 -12.55
N GLU A 5 13.79 16.85 -13.33
CA GLU A 5 13.70 16.46 -14.75
C GLU A 5 13.85 14.95 -15.02
N GLN A 6 14.30 14.14 -14.05
CA GLN A 6 14.61 12.73 -14.31
C GLN A 6 13.38 11.80 -14.32
N TRP A 7 12.19 12.29 -13.95
CA TRP A 7 10.98 11.46 -13.85
C TRP A 7 10.14 11.42 -15.14
N ARG A 8 10.43 12.28 -16.12
CA ARG A 8 9.65 12.42 -17.36
C ARG A 8 10.16 11.59 -18.55
N SER A 9 11.31 10.93 -18.44
CA SER A 9 11.97 10.25 -19.58
C SER A 9 11.73 8.74 -19.69
N LYS A 10 10.88 8.14 -18.85
CA LYS A 10 10.66 6.68 -18.85
C LYS A 10 9.30 6.19 -19.36
N ARG A 11 8.53 7.05 -20.03
CA ARG A 11 7.23 6.68 -20.62
C ARG A 11 7.21 6.91 -22.13
N SER A 12 7.92 6.06 -22.87
CA SER A 12 7.71 5.93 -24.31
C SER A 12 7.83 4.46 -24.73
N TRP A 13 6.72 3.73 -24.66
CA TRP A 13 6.47 2.67 -25.63
C TRP A 13 4.96 2.48 -25.82
N PHE A 14 4.59 2.46 -27.10
CA PHE A 14 3.40 1.90 -27.74
C PHE A 14 2.24 2.85 -28.05
N LEU A 15 2.29 3.37 -29.28
CA LEU A 15 1.23 3.70 -30.25
C LEU A 15 1.94 4.54 -31.32
N GLY A 16 1.87 4.34 -32.63
CA GLY A 16 1.12 3.49 -33.53
C GLY A 16 1.53 3.97 -34.92
N GLY A 17 1.77 3.07 -35.87
CA GLY A 17 2.24 3.44 -37.21
C GLY A 17 1.86 2.36 -38.21
N LEU A 18 0.56 2.30 -38.50
CA LEU A 18 -0.02 1.56 -39.61
C LEU A 18 0.25 2.34 -40.92
N PHE A 19 0.35 1.60 -42.03
CA PHE A 19 0.38 2.00 -43.45
C PHE A 19 1.73 2.12 -44.16
N ALA A 20 2.04 1.10 -44.97
CA ALA A 20 2.52 1.29 -46.34
C ALA A 20 2.00 0.15 -47.23
N PHE A 21 1.03 0.49 -48.09
CA PHE A 21 0.51 -0.33 -49.19
C PHE A 21 1.33 0.01 -50.45
N THR A 22 2.05 -0.96 -51.02
CA THR A 22 2.65 -0.98 -52.39
C THR A 22 3.42 -2.30 -52.48
N GLY A 23 3.32 -3.24 -53.43
CA GLY A 23 2.74 -3.32 -54.77
C GLY A 23 3.64 -4.25 -55.60
N GLY A 24 3.07 -5.28 -56.26
CA GLY A 24 3.74 -6.18 -57.24
C GLY A 24 4.28 -7.51 -56.67
N ALA A 25 4.29 -8.66 -57.36
CA ALA A 25 3.78 -9.06 -58.67
C ALA A 25 3.57 -10.60 -58.70
N LEU A 26 2.62 -11.01 -59.53
CA LEU A 26 2.28 -12.34 -60.09
C LEU A 26 3.26 -13.52 -59.90
N GLY A 27 2.70 -14.69 -59.58
CA GLY A 27 3.36 -16.00 -59.74
C GLY A 27 2.37 -17.17 -59.68
N LEU A 28 2.08 -17.73 -60.85
CA LEU A 28 1.23 -18.91 -61.12
C LEU A 28 1.69 -20.17 -60.37
N GLY A 29 0.74 -20.91 -59.78
CA GLY A 29 1.01 -22.20 -59.16
C GLY A 29 -0.25 -22.87 -58.64
N ALA A 30 -1.17 -23.22 -59.53
CA ALA A 30 -2.18 -24.23 -59.24
C ALA A 30 -1.48 -25.57 -58.96
N LEU A 31 -2.02 -26.32 -57.99
CA LEU A 31 -2.14 -27.79 -57.87
C LEU A 31 -1.92 -28.26 -56.41
N PHE A 32 -2.81 -29.17 -55.96
CA PHE A 32 -2.83 -29.97 -54.72
C PHE A 32 -3.63 -29.47 -53.49
N PRO A 33 -4.94 -29.76 -53.42
CA PRO A 33 -5.68 -29.78 -52.16
C PRO A 33 -5.86 -31.24 -51.67
N ALA A 34 -4.80 -31.89 -51.18
CA ALA A 34 -4.95 -33.26 -50.64
C ALA A 34 -3.76 -33.73 -49.76
N MET A 35 -3.31 -32.95 -48.77
CA MET A 35 -2.55 -33.49 -47.64
C MET A 35 -2.36 -32.43 -46.55
N LEU A 36 -3.39 -32.22 -45.75
CA LEU A 36 -3.22 -31.62 -44.43
C LEU A 36 -3.75 -32.65 -43.42
N PRO A 37 -2.93 -33.11 -42.44
CA PRO A 37 -3.44 -33.97 -41.39
C PRO A 37 -4.53 -33.20 -40.63
N PRO A 38 -5.58 -33.87 -40.11
CA PRO A 38 -6.52 -33.20 -39.22
C PRO A 38 -5.73 -32.75 -38.00
N ALA A 39 -5.39 -31.47 -37.96
CA ALA A 39 -4.91 -30.83 -36.75
C ALA A 39 -6.05 -30.96 -35.75
N ALA A 40 -5.93 -31.95 -34.86
CA ALA A 40 -6.76 -32.05 -33.68
C ALA A 40 -6.53 -30.76 -32.88
N GLN A 41 -7.40 -29.78 -33.11
CA GLN A 41 -7.49 -28.58 -32.32
C GLN A 41 -8.07 -29.00 -30.96
N GLY A 42 -7.19 -29.54 -30.12
CA GLY A 42 -7.44 -29.64 -28.70
C GLY A 42 -7.38 -28.23 -28.14
N THR A 43 -8.52 -27.58 -28.01
CA THR A 43 -8.62 -26.37 -27.20
C THR A 43 -8.41 -26.80 -25.76
N LEU A 44 -7.16 -26.78 -25.29
CA LEU A 44 -6.88 -26.75 -23.86
C LEU A 44 -7.35 -25.39 -23.37
N ALA A 45 -8.66 -25.26 -23.15
CA ALA A 45 -9.19 -24.27 -22.25
C ALA A 45 -8.75 -24.69 -20.86
N ALA A 46 -7.53 -24.29 -20.47
CA ALA A 46 -7.18 -24.24 -19.07
C ALA A 46 -8.30 -23.41 -18.40
N PRO A 47 -8.92 -23.91 -17.32
CA PRO A 47 -9.87 -23.13 -16.57
C PRO A 47 -9.22 -21.77 -16.29
N HIS A 48 -9.89 -20.68 -16.65
CA HIS A 48 -9.54 -19.36 -16.15
C HIS A 48 -9.92 -19.33 -14.67
N GLU A 49 -9.23 -20.14 -13.87
CA GLU A 49 -9.14 -19.91 -12.44
C GLU A 49 -8.63 -18.49 -12.30
N ASN A 50 -9.33 -17.73 -11.46
CA ASN A 50 -9.13 -16.32 -11.21
C ASN A 50 -7.72 -16.13 -10.58
N TRP A 51 -6.68 -16.18 -11.41
CA TRP A 51 -5.26 -16.20 -11.06
C TRP A 51 -4.76 -14.77 -10.73
N GLU A 52 -5.62 -13.95 -10.10
CA GLU A 52 -5.26 -12.64 -9.57
C GLU A 52 -4.24 -12.84 -8.44
N PHE A 53 -2.99 -12.99 -8.89
CA PHE A 53 -1.71 -13.16 -8.23
C PHE A 53 -1.79 -13.39 -6.72
N PRO A 54 -1.39 -14.58 -6.21
CA PRO A 54 -1.42 -14.87 -4.77
C PRO A 54 -0.66 -13.81 -3.97
N LEU A 55 0.33 -13.15 -4.56
CA LEU A 55 1.04 -12.04 -3.93
C LEU A 55 0.23 -10.74 -3.86
N ARG A 56 -0.53 -10.34 -4.90
CA ARG A 56 -1.40 -9.16 -4.85
C ARG A 56 -2.51 -9.34 -3.82
N ALA A 57 -3.15 -10.52 -3.79
CA ALA A 57 -4.14 -10.87 -2.77
C ALA A 57 -3.53 -10.86 -1.35
N LYS A 58 -2.31 -11.40 -1.18
CA LYS A 58 -1.58 -11.31 0.10
C LYS A 58 -1.25 -9.87 0.48
N ILE A 59 -0.80 -9.02 -0.46
CA ILE A 59 -0.55 -7.60 -0.21
C ILE A 59 -1.82 -6.96 0.33
N MET A 60 -2.95 -7.10 -0.38
CA MET A 60 -4.23 -6.52 0.05
C MET A 60 -4.62 -7.00 1.45
N ARG A 61 -4.58 -8.32 1.71
CA ARG A 61 -4.87 -8.88 3.03
C ARG A 61 -3.95 -8.35 4.12
N THR A 62 -2.66 -8.17 3.83
CA THR A 62 -1.71 -7.58 4.78
C THR A 62 -2.01 -6.11 5.03
N LEU A 63 -2.40 -5.35 4.01
CA LEU A 63 -2.79 -3.94 4.14
C LEU A 63 -4.09 -3.75 4.91
N ASP A 64 -5.05 -4.67 4.78
CA ASP A 64 -6.28 -4.67 5.58
C ASP A 64 -5.99 -4.91 7.07
N ILE A 65 -5.09 -5.86 7.37
CA ILE A 65 -4.69 -6.20 8.75
C ILE A 65 -3.77 -5.12 9.34
N SER A 66 -2.90 -4.53 8.53
CA SER A 66 -1.86 -3.58 8.94
C SER A 66 -1.84 -2.35 8.03
N PRO A 67 -2.84 -1.47 8.15
CA PRO A 67 -2.90 -0.27 7.33
C PRO A 67 -1.75 0.69 7.65
N GLY A 68 -1.27 1.38 6.62
CA GLY A 68 -0.17 2.33 6.69
C GLY A 68 1.17 1.68 7.03
N ILE A 69 1.35 0.42 6.65
CA ILE A 69 2.64 -0.29 6.69
C ILE A 69 3.62 0.33 5.68
N HIS A 70 4.90 0.34 6.03
CA HIS A 70 5.97 0.82 5.14
C HIS A 70 6.45 -0.28 4.21
N PHE A 71 7.03 0.12 3.06
CA PHE A 71 7.55 -0.81 2.05
C PHE A 71 8.42 -1.94 2.64
N ARG A 72 9.40 -1.60 3.49
CA ARG A 72 10.35 -2.58 4.05
C ARG A 72 9.69 -3.58 5.00
N GLU A 73 8.72 -3.11 5.77
CA GLU A 73 7.98 -3.97 6.71
C GLU A 73 7.03 -4.88 5.95
N LEU A 74 6.35 -4.36 4.92
CA LEU A 74 5.53 -5.14 4.01
C LEU A 74 6.37 -6.20 3.29
N GLN A 75 7.57 -5.83 2.82
CA GLN A 75 8.52 -6.77 2.22
C GLN A 75 8.88 -7.91 3.17
N ARG A 76 9.16 -7.59 4.44
CA ARG A 76 9.52 -8.58 5.47
C ARG A 76 8.35 -9.52 5.79
N GLN A 77 7.13 -9.00 5.92
CA GLN A 77 5.96 -9.81 6.26
C GLN A 77 5.53 -10.74 5.12
N LEU A 78 5.73 -10.32 3.88
CA LEU A 78 5.36 -11.10 2.70
C LEU A 78 6.47 -12.03 2.20
N ASP A 79 7.67 -11.92 2.78
CA ASP A 79 8.90 -12.59 2.31
C ASP A 79 9.12 -12.41 0.80
N ALA A 80 8.88 -11.19 0.31
CA ALA A 80 8.89 -10.88 -1.12
C ALA A 80 10.22 -10.26 -1.57
N ALA A 81 10.66 -10.61 -2.78
CA ALA A 81 11.78 -9.92 -3.42
C ALA A 81 11.45 -8.44 -3.69
N ASN A 82 12.44 -7.56 -3.57
CA ASN A 82 12.24 -6.10 -3.64
C ASN A 82 11.59 -5.65 -4.96
N GLY A 83 12.12 -6.14 -6.09
CA GLY A 83 11.61 -5.81 -7.43
C GLY A 83 10.19 -6.32 -7.64
N THR A 84 9.91 -7.54 -7.18
CA THR A 84 8.58 -8.16 -7.26
C THR A 84 7.55 -7.38 -6.47
N LEU A 85 7.83 -7.05 -5.20
CA LEU A 85 6.91 -6.26 -4.38
C LEU A 85 6.67 -4.87 -4.98
N ARG A 86 7.72 -4.20 -5.46
CA ARG A 86 7.60 -2.89 -6.11
C ARG A 86 6.69 -2.95 -7.32
N HIS A 87 6.93 -3.90 -8.22
CA HIS A 87 6.12 -4.07 -9.42
C HIS A 87 4.64 -4.27 -9.07
N HIS A 88 4.33 -5.16 -8.13
CA HIS A 88 2.93 -5.40 -7.74
C HIS A 88 2.28 -4.21 -7.04
N LEU A 89 3.02 -3.46 -6.22
CA LEU A 89 2.51 -2.23 -5.62
C LEU A 89 2.25 -1.17 -6.69
N ASP A 90 3.14 -1.00 -7.67
CA ASP A 90 2.95 -0.03 -8.76
C ASP A 90 1.67 -0.35 -9.55
N VAL A 91 1.42 -1.64 -9.83
CA VAL A 91 0.18 -2.10 -10.46
C VAL A 91 -1.04 -1.80 -9.58
N LEU A 92 -1.02 -2.18 -8.31
CA LEU A 92 -2.14 -1.97 -7.38
C LEU A 92 -2.45 -0.47 -7.16
N ILE A 93 -1.44 0.38 -7.16
CA ILE A 93 -1.59 1.84 -7.09
C ILE A 93 -2.22 2.36 -8.39
N SER A 94 -1.77 1.88 -9.55
CA SER A 94 -2.33 2.28 -10.84
C SER A 94 -3.80 1.87 -11.00
N GLU A 95 -4.18 0.74 -10.41
CA GLU A 95 -5.55 0.22 -10.35
C GLU A 95 -6.39 0.92 -9.27
N LYS A 96 -5.81 1.84 -8.49
CA LYS A 96 -6.41 2.52 -7.31
C LYS A 96 -6.84 1.58 -6.19
N SER A 97 -6.40 0.32 -6.22
CA SER A 97 -6.63 -0.67 -5.16
C SER A 97 -5.77 -0.40 -3.91
N VAL A 98 -4.63 0.30 -4.07
CA VAL A 98 -3.75 0.70 -2.98
C VAL A 98 -3.49 2.20 -3.02
N THR A 99 -3.66 2.88 -1.89
CA THR A 99 -3.30 4.28 -1.74
C THR A 99 -1.97 4.42 -0.99
N THR A 100 -1.18 5.40 -1.40
CA THR A 100 0.08 5.73 -0.75
C THR A 100 0.02 7.09 -0.08
N MET A 101 0.62 7.21 1.10
CA MET A 101 0.75 8.48 1.81
C MET A 101 2.17 8.64 2.36
N SER A 102 2.68 9.86 2.34
CA SER A 102 3.99 10.17 2.94
C SER A 102 3.82 10.48 4.43
N VAL A 103 4.39 9.64 5.30
CA VAL A 103 4.36 9.84 6.76
C VAL A 103 5.79 9.80 7.28
N ASN A 104 6.27 10.90 7.85
CA ASN A 104 7.64 11.06 8.38
C ASN A 104 8.74 10.69 7.36
N GLY A 105 8.58 11.15 6.11
CA GLY A 105 9.56 10.91 5.05
C GLY A 105 9.58 9.47 4.54
N ARG A 106 8.53 8.68 4.82
CA ARG A 106 8.38 7.31 4.35
C ARG A 106 7.02 7.09 3.71
N THR A 107 6.98 6.26 2.68
CA THR A 107 5.74 5.89 2.00
C THR A 107 5.04 4.77 2.79
N CYS A 108 3.86 5.10 3.29
CA CYS A 108 2.89 4.18 3.89
C CYS A 108 1.89 3.73 2.84
N TYR A 109 1.52 2.45 2.87
CA TYR A 109 0.55 1.85 1.96
C TYR A 109 -0.74 1.52 2.71
N TYR A 110 -1.87 1.74 2.05
CA TYR A 110 -3.21 1.46 2.58
C TYR A 110 -3.99 0.68 1.53
N ALA A 111 -4.80 -0.28 1.96
CA ALA A 111 -5.79 -0.86 1.07
C ALA A 111 -6.83 0.23 0.77
N GLY A 112 -7.01 0.53 -0.51
CA GLY A 112 -8.15 1.30 -1.00
C GLY A 112 -8.03 2.80 -1.03
N ALA A 113 -9.15 3.43 -1.37
CA ALA A 113 -9.34 4.86 -1.24
C ALA A 113 -9.26 5.26 0.24
N PRO A 114 -8.76 6.46 0.57
CA PRO A 114 -8.34 6.83 1.92
C PRO A 114 -9.52 7.07 2.90
N ALA A 115 -10.29 6.04 3.24
CA ALA A 115 -11.40 6.14 4.21
C ALA A 115 -10.91 6.40 5.66
N GLN A 116 -9.64 6.11 5.97
CA GLN A 116 -9.07 6.38 7.30
C GLN A 116 -8.83 7.87 7.56
N VAL A 117 -8.88 8.70 6.51
CA VAL A 117 -8.72 10.15 6.60
C VAL A 117 -10.06 10.84 6.91
N GLU A 118 -11.19 10.25 6.51
CA GLU A 118 -12.54 10.82 6.69
C GLU A 118 -12.89 11.09 8.17
N ILE A 119 -12.45 10.22 9.10
CA ILE A 119 -12.63 10.43 10.56
C ILE A 119 -11.85 11.67 11.03
N LEU A 120 -10.69 11.97 10.43
CA LEU A 120 -9.87 13.13 10.76
C LEU A 120 -10.27 14.40 9.98
N GLU A 121 -10.86 14.26 8.79
CA GLU A 121 -11.46 15.35 8.04
C GLU A 121 -12.62 16.00 8.83
N GLY A 122 -13.39 15.19 9.58
CA GLY A 122 -14.40 15.68 10.53
C GLY A 122 -13.83 16.56 11.66
N MET A 123 -12.51 16.55 11.88
CA MET A 123 -11.80 17.42 12.82
C MET A 123 -11.16 18.66 12.18
N GLY A 124 -11.48 18.96 10.91
CA GLY A 124 -10.97 20.14 10.20
C GLY A 124 -9.53 20.01 9.71
N ILE A 125 -9.00 18.79 9.62
CA ILE A 125 -7.68 18.53 9.05
C ILE A 125 -7.86 18.21 7.57
N THR A 126 -7.58 19.17 6.70
CA THR A 126 -7.72 19.04 5.24
C THR A 126 -6.48 18.48 4.54
N ASP A 127 -5.37 18.31 5.28
CA ASP A 127 -4.14 17.72 4.76
C ASP A 127 -4.06 16.25 5.16
N ASP A 128 -4.30 15.37 4.18
CA ASP A 128 -4.25 13.92 4.34
C ASP A 128 -2.94 13.44 4.96
N ALA A 129 -1.81 14.06 4.61
CA ALA A 129 -0.50 13.68 5.15
C ALA A 129 -0.40 14.01 6.64
N ARG A 130 -0.94 15.15 7.05
CA ARG A 130 -1.03 15.55 8.45
C ARG A 130 -1.99 14.63 9.21
N ALA A 131 -3.14 14.32 8.64
CA ALA A 131 -4.11 13.39 9.22
C ALA A 131 -3.50 11.99 9.44
N ALA A 132 -2.89 11.40 8.41
CA ALA A 132 -2.24 10.10 8.52
C ALA A 132 -1.10 10.08 9.55
N SER A 133 -0.40 11.20 9.75
CA SER A 133 0.63 11.30 10.78
C SER A 133 0.07 11.14 12.20
N MET A 134 -1.19 11.53 12.43
CA MET A 134 -1.88 11.44 13.73
C MET A 134 -2.44 10.05 14.02
N LEU A 135 -2.49 9.18 13.01
CA LEU A 135 -2.87 7.78 13.16
C LEU A 135 -1.68 6.94 13.63
N PRO A 136 -1.89 5.82 14.36
CA PRO A 136 -0.83 4.92 14.86
C PRO A 136 -0.27 4.02 13.74
N VAL A 137 -0.07 4.59 12.55
CA VAL A 137 0.40 3.94 11.34
C VAL A 137 1.85 4.30 11.06
N GLY A 138 2.53 3.43 10.32
CA GLY A 138 3.91 3.66 9.93
C GLY A 138 4.89 3.86 11.09
N LEU A 139 4.61 3.29 12.26
CA LEU A 139 5.45 3.41 13.45
C LEU A 139 6.66 2.48 13.36
N SER A 140 7.81 2.93 13.88
CA SER A 140 8.95 2.04 14.13
C SER A 140 8.56 0.94 15.13
N GLU A 141 9.33 -0.15 15.18
CA GLU A 141 9.08 -1.25 16.12
C GLU A 141 8.96 -0.74 17.57
N LEU A 142 9.89 0.14 17.99
CA LEU A 142 9.86 0.74 19.31
C LEU A 142 8.64 1.64 19.53
N GLN A 143 8.30 2.50 18.56
CA GLN A 143 7.12 3.36 18.66
C GLN A 143 5.84 2.53 18.76
N ARG A 144 5.75 1.45 18.00
CA ARG A 144 4.62 0.50 18.05
C ARG A 144 4.54 -0.20 19.41
N ALA A 145 5.68 -0.60 19.98
CA ALA A 145 5.74 -1.19 21.31
C ALA A 145 5.29 -0.19 22.39
N VAL A 146 5.68 1.07 22.29
CA VAL A 146 5.21 2.16 23.16
C VAL A 146 3.70 2.33 23.03
N VAL A 147 3.17 2.51 21.81
CA VAL A 147 1.72 2.69 21.58
C VAL A 147 0.92 1.48 22.09
N SER A 148 1.34 0.26 21.75
CA SER A 148 0.73 -0.99 22.23
C SER A 148 0.69 -1.06 23.76
N ARG A 149 1.78 -0.63 24.42
CA ARG A 149 1.85 -0.58 25.87
C ARG A 149 0.90 0.46 26.46
N LEU A 150 0.76 1.63 25.84
CA LEU A 150 -0.15 2.69 26.29
C LEU A 150 -1.63 2.38 26.04
N THR A 151 -1.95 1.41 25.17
CA THR A 151 -3.32 0.91 24.98
C THR A 151 -3.83 0.08 26.17
N ARG A 152 -2.92 -0.46 27.01
CA ARG A 152 -3.28 -1.22 28.21
C ARG A 152 -3.87 -0.30 29.28
N ASN A 153 -4.71 -0.85 30.17
CA ASN A 153 -5.41 -0.07 31.19
C ASN A 153 -4.48 0.61 32.22
N GLU A 154 -3.30 0.03 32.47
CA GLU A 154 -2.34 0.56 33.44
C GLU A 154 -1.38 1.55 32.78
N ILE A 155 -1.51 2.84 33.07
CA ILE A 155 -0.62 3.86 32.51
C ILE A 155 0.75 3.77 33.20
N PRO A 156 1.87 3.66 32.46
CA PRO A 156 3.20 3.68 33.06
C PRO A 156 3.44 4.98 33.84
N HIS A 157 3.92 4.87 35.07
CA HIS A 157 4.19 6.05 35.92
C HIS A 157 5.27 6.99 35.36
N SER A 158 6.19 6.50 34.52
CA SER A 158 7.25 7.30 33.91
C SER A 158 7.84 6.66 32.66
N GLN A 159 8.55 7.45 31.84
CA GLN A 159 9.30 6.94 30.68
C GLN A 159 10.39 5.97 31.09
N ALA A 160 10.96 6.12 32.29
CA ALA A 160 11.96 5.20 32.83
C ALA A 160 11.35 3.84 33.19
N ALA A 161 10.14 3.82 33.75
CA ALA A 161 9.41 2.58 34.00
C ALA A 161 9.05 1.89 32.68
N LEU A 162 8.53 2.65 31.71
CA LEU A 162 8.24 2.16 30.37
C LEU A 162 9.47 1.57 29.67
N ALA A 163 10.64 2.21 29.81
CA ALA A 163 11.89 1.72 29.24
C ALA A 163 12.31 0.36 29.83
N ARG A 164 12.19 0.18 31.15
CA ARG A 164 12.47 -1.11 31.80
C ARG A 164 11.52 -2.20 31.31
N GLU A 165 10.22 -1.89 31.23
CA GLU A 165 9.21 -2.85 30.80
C GLU A 165 9.40 -3.28 29.35
N LEU A 166 9.78 -2.35 28.46
CA LEU A 166 10.03 -2.65 27.05
C LEU A 166 11.42 -3.29 26.81
N GLY A 167 12.29 -3.36 27.82
CA GLY A 167 13.68 -3.83 27.66
C GLY A 167 14.52 -2.91 26.77
N ARG A 168 14.28 -1.59 26.80
CA ARG A 168 14.95 -0.59 25.95
C ARG A 168 15.59 0.51 26.79
N SER A 169 16.51 1.27 26.19
CA SER A 169 17.16 2.39 26.89
C SER A 169 16.18 3.55 27.15
N ARG A 170 16.42 4.31 28.22
CA ARG A 170 15.63 5.51 28.52
C ARG A 170 15.68 6.54 27.40
N SER A 171 16.85 6.71 26.78
CA SER A 171 17.02 7.64 25.64
C SER A 171 16.22 7.21 24.41
N ALA A 172 16.17 5.92 24.10
CA ALA A 172 15.38 5.40 22.98
C ALA A 172 13.87 5.60 23.22
N VAL A 173 13.38 5.32 24.43
CA VAL A 173 11.98 5.58 24.80
C VAL A 173 11.66 7.07 24.78
N HIS A 174 12.56 7.92 25.30
CA HIS A 174 12.39 9.37 25.27
C HIS A 174 12.25 9.89 23.83
N SER A 175 13.15 9.47 22.94
CA SER A 175 13.09 9.81 21.52
C SER A 175 11.80 9.32 20.87
N ALA A 176 11.40 8.08 21.12
CA ALA A 176 10.16 7.52 20.58
C ALA A 176 8.91 8.29 21.05
N VAL A 177 8.82 8.60 22.35
CA VAL A 177 7.70 9.38 22.92
C VAL A 177 7.70 10.81 22.36
N GLY A 178 8.86 11.43 22.18
CA GLY A 178 8.97 12.75 21.55
C GLY A 178 8.36 12.76 20.15
N VAL A 179 8.74 11.80 19.30
CA VAL A 179 8.17 11.66 17.95
C VAL A 179 6.66 11.39 17.99
N LEU A 180 6.20 10.52 18.89
CA LEU A 180 4.76 10.22 19.04
C LEU A 180 3.95 11.44 19.49
N ARG A 181 4.53 12.34 20.31
CA ARG A 181 3.91 13.60 20.72
C ARG A 181 3.84 14.60 19.58
N THR A 182 4.92 14.78 18.83
CA THR A 182 4.93 15.65 17.63
C THR A 182 3.89 15.22 16.60
N ARG A 183 3.62 13.91 16.53
CA ARG A 183 2.58 13.32 15.69
C ARG A 183 1.17 13.45 16.26
N GLY A 184 1.00 13.90 17.51
CA GLY A 184 -0.30 13.91 18.18
C GLY A 184 -0.83 12.53 18.56
N ILE A 185 -0.01 11.46 18.53
CA ILE A 185 -0.44 10.10 18.93
C ILE A 185 -0.43 9.96 20.45
N VAL A 186 0.51 10.62 21.12
CA VAL A 186 0.64 10.68 22.58
C VAL A 186 0.42 12.12 23.03
N CYS A 187 -0.32 12.31 24.12
CA CYS A 187 -0.56 13.64 24.68
C CYS A 187 0.74 14.34 25.09
N GLU A 188 0.76 15.67 24.99
CA GLU A 188 1.81 16.47 25.61
C GLU A 188 1.75 16.34 27.13
N GLY A 189 2.92 16.29 27.79
CA GLY A 189 3.03 16.15 29.24
C GLY A 189 2.71 14.75 29.78
N GLU A 190 1.69 14.05 29.25
CA GLU A 190 1.23 12.76 29.76
C GLU A 190 1.79 11.57 28.97
N LEU A 191 1.81 10.36 29.57
CA LEU A 191 2.12 9.10 28.89
C LEU A 191 0.82 8.37 28.53
N ARG A 192 -0.02 9.03 27.71
CA ARG A 192 -1.34 8.53 27.32
C ARG A 192 -1.57 8.78 25.83
N LEU A 193 -2.38 7.92 25.22
CA LEU A 193 -2.80 8.10 23.84
C LEU A 193 -3.74 9.31 23.73
N ALA A 194 -3.65 10.01 22.60
CA ALA A 194 -4.53 11.13 22.29
C ALA A 194 -6.00 10.71 22.19
N ASN A 195 -6.91 11.66 22.44
CA ASN A 195 -8.35 11.40 22.55
C ASN A 195 -8.96 10.81 21.27
N HIS A 196 -8.57 11.31 20.10
CA HIS A 196 -9.07 10.79 18.81
C HIS A 196 -8.69 9.31 18.59
N LEU A 197 -7.60 8.84 19.19
CA LEU A 197 -7.23 7.42 19.12
C LEU A 197 -8.02 6.53 20.11
N ARG A 198 -8.57 7.13 21.17
CA ARG A 198 -9.48 6.41 22.09
C ARG A 198 -10.83 6.15 21.41
N GLU A 199 -11.28 7.09 20.60
CA GLU A 199 -12.51 7.00 19.79
C GLU A 199 -12.38 5.96 18.67
N LEU A 200 -11.22 5.89 18.00
CA LEU A 200 -10.93 4.83 17.02
C LEU A 200 -10.99 3.42 17.63
N ARG A 201 -10.68 3.27 18.93
CA ARG A 201 -10.80 1.98 19.62
C ARG A 201 -12.25 1.53 19.78
N THR A 202 -13.19 2.48 19.74
CA THR A 202 -14.62 2.22 19.92
C THR A 202 -15.40 2.16 18.60
N SER A 203 -14.91 2.80 17.54
CA SER A 203 -15.48 2.68 16.20
C SER A 203 -14.99 1.40 15.53
N ARG A 204 -15.89 0.46 15.21
CA ARG A 204 -15.61 -0.55 14.18
C ARG A 204 -15.35 0.21 12.88
N ILE A 205 -14.10 0.28 12.44
CA ILE A 205 -13.75 0.83 11.13
C ILE A 205 -14.19 -0.23 10.11
N GLU A 206 -15.44 -0.15 9.68
CA GLU A 206 -15.93 -0.88 8.52
C GLU A 206 -15.42 -0.13 7.29
N TYR A 207 -14.53 -0.78 6.53
CA TYR A 207 -14.10 -0.26 5.24
C TYR A 207 -15.28 -0.37 4.27
N ASN A 208 -15.99 0.74 4.07
CA ASN A 208 -17.02 0.80 3.04
C ASN A 208 -16.35 1.03 1.69
N TRP A 209 -16.08 -0.05 0.99
CA TRP A 209 -15.57 -0.02 -0.37
C TRP A 209 -16.72 0.31 -1.32
N LEU A 210 -16.84 1.56 -1.71
CA LEU A 210 -17.56 1.90 -2.94
C LEU A 210 -16.76 1.33 -4.10
N ASP A 211 -17.26 0.21 -4.63
CA ASP A 211 -16.68 -0.59 -5.70
C ASP A 211 -16.65 0.24 -7.01
N LEU A 212 -15.65 1.11 -7.16
CA LEU A 212 -15.41 1.92 -8.36
C LEU A 212 -15.15 1.07 -9.63
N ARG A 213 -15.09 -0.27 -9.50
CA ARG A 213 -15.06 -1.21 -10.64
C ARG A 213 -16.38 -1.29 -11.41
N LEU A 214 -17.51 -0.86 -10.83
CA LEU A 214 -18.82 -0.91 -11.51
C LEU A 214 -19.16 0.34 -12.34
N GLU A 215 -18.44 1.45 -12.19
CA GLU A 215 -18.72 2.69 -12.96
C GLU A 215 -17.99 2.77 -14.32
N LEU A 216 -17.27 1.71 -14.72
CA LEU A 216 -16.53 1.65 -15.98
C LEU A 216 -16.91 0.44 -16.87
N ALA A 217 -18.06 -0.18 -16.62
CA ALA A 217 -18.61 -1.26 -17.47
C ALA A 217 -19.69 -0.74 -18.43
#